data_AF-A0A822BT18-F1
#
_entry.id   AF-A0A822BT18-F1
#
_cell.length_a   1.000
_cell.length_b   1.000
_cell.length_c   1.000
_cell.angle_alpha   90.00
_cell.angle_beta   90.00
_cell.angle_gamma   90.00
#
_symmetry.space_group_name_H-M   'P 1'
#
loop_
_entity.id
_entity.type
_entity.pdbx_description
1 polymer ?
#
loop_
_entity_poly.entity_id
_entity_poly.type
_entity_poly.pdbx_seq_one_letter_code
_entity_poly.pdbx_strand_id
1 'polypeptide(L)'
;RHCHFPSEHGLTHDQSAAVYIYTMEWGDTTLNRVLNRALRCENRQALKVWFPYLKLFDTALDILPTVKEVVWRGVPLNIGMNFTKNQIVTWWSVNSCSSSVNVIKDLLGNKKDSTLFQLEQVFHCDKHKQVEAS
;
A
#
# COMPACT_ATOMS: atom_id res chain seq x y z
N ARG A 1 -20.22 3.96 3.40
CA ARG A 1 -19.24 3.39 4.35
C ARG A 1 -19.12 4.40 5.49
N HIS A 2 -19.53 4.06 6.71
CA HIS A 2 -19.53 4.96 7.84
C HIS A 2 -18.24 4.75 8.63
N CYS A 3 -17.49 5.82 8.94
CA CYS A 3 -16.46 5.74 9.97
C CYS A 3 -17.17 5.66 11.32
N HIS A 4 -17.06 4.52 11.99
CA HIS A 4 -17.55 4.40 13.36
C HIS A 4 -16.52 5.05 14.28
N PHE A 5 -16.97 6.03 15.07
CA PHE A 5 -16.18 6.63 16.14
C PHE A 5 -16.85 6.33 17.49
N PRO A 6 -16.11 5.82 18.50
CA PRO A 6 -14.69 5.49 18.44
C PRO A 6 -14.40 4.33 17.48
N SER A 7 -13.18 4.33 16.92
CA SER A 7 -12.71 3.20 16.11
C SER A 7 -12.69 1.93 16.98
N GLU A 8 -13.12 0.81 16.42
CA GLU A 8 -13.09 -0.52 17.08
C GLU A 8 -11.67 -0.92 17.52
N HIS A 9 -10.64 -0.32 16.92
CA HIS A 9 -9.23 -0.58 17.22
C HIS A 9 -8.55 0.57 17.98
N GLY A 10 -9.31 1.57 18.46
CA GLY A 10 -8.76 2.66 19.28
C GLY A 10 -8.00 3.74 18.51
N LEU A 11 -8.19 3.84 17.19
CA LEU A 11 -7.64 4.95 16.41
C LEU A 11 -8.27 6.28 16.83
N THR A 12 -7.47 7.34 16.85
CA THR A 12 -7.96 8.72 16.94
C THR A 12 -8.74 9.11 15.69
N HIS A 13 -9.44 10.23 15.75
CA HIS A 13 -10.14 10.79 14.57
C HIS A 13 -9.16 11.05 13.42
N ASP A 14 -8.01 11.66 13.70
CA ASP A 14 -7.01 12.00 12.68
C ASP A 14 -6.35 10.76 12.07
N GLN A 15 -6.09 9.72 12.88
CA GLN A 15 -5.59 8.44 12.38
C GLN A 15 -6.59 7.75 11.48
N SER A 16 -7.87 7.71 11.91
CA SER A 16 -8.95 7.14 11.11
C SER A 16 -9.13 7.90 9.79
N ALA A 17 -9.09 9.24 9.85
CA ALA A 17 -9.17 10.10 8.68
C ALA A 17 -7.98 9.88 7.73
N ALA A 18 -6.76 9.74 8.24
CA ALA A 18 -5.56 9.48 7.46
C ALA A 18 -5.63 8.15 6.69
N VAL A 19 -6.11 7.08 7.34
CA VAL A 19 -6.33 5.80 6.66
C VAL A 19 -7.43 5.94 5.60
N TYR A 20 -8.56 6.56 5.97
CA TYR A 20 -9.69 6.73 5.08
C TYR A 20 -9.30 7.50 3.81
N ILE A 21 -8.68 8.68 3.94
CA ILE A 21 -8.30 9.53 2.82
C ILE A 21 -7.25 8.90 1.91
N TYR A 22 -6.37 8.03 2.43
CA TYR A 22 -5.45 7.24 1.62
C TYR A 22 -6.17 6.26 0.68
N THR A 23 -7.29 5.68 1.15
CA THR A 23 -8.05 4.66 0.41
C THR A 23 -9.13 5.23 -0.51
N MET A 24 -9.39 6.53 -0.44
CA MET A 24 -10.38 7.18 -1.28
C MET A 24 -9.88 7.37 -2.72
N GLU A 25 -10.80 7.22 -3.67
CA GLU A 25 -10.56 7.44 -5.08
C GLU A 25 -11.45 8.58 -5.62
N TRP A 26 -10.83 9.59 -6.22
CA TRP A 26 -11.50 10.76 -6.80
C TRP A 26 -10.76 11.32 -8.04
N GLY A 27 -9.88 10.52 -8.67
CA GLY A 27 -9.16 10.89 -9.89
C GLY A 27 -7.63 10.85 -9.76
N ASP A 28 -6.92 11.64 -10.58
CA ASP A 28 -5.46 11.62 -10.67
C ASP A 28 -4.73 12.30 -9.50
N THR A 29 -5.46 13.12 -8.75
CA THR A 29 -4.96 13.86 -7.58
C THR A 29 -5.31 13.17 -6.26
N THR A 30 -5.69 11.90 -6.30
CA THR A 30 -5.91 11.13 -5.07
C THR A 30 -4.63 11.06 -4.25
N LEU A 31 -4.80 11.05 -2.94
CA LEU A 31 -3.68 11.07 -2.02
C LEU A 31 -2.73 9.90 -2.25
N ASN A 32 -3.26 8.68 -2.45
CA ASN A 32 -2.44 7.52 -2.76
C ASN A 32 -1.58 7.69 -4.02
N ARG A 33 -2.10 8.30 -5.10
CA ARG A 33 -1.37 8.55 -6.36
C ARG A 33 -0.27 9.57 -6.17
N VAL A 34 -0.59 10.71 -5.55
CA VAL A 34 0.35 11.80 -5.32
C VAL A 34 1.46 11.36 -4.36
N LEU A 35 1.09 10.76 -3.22
CA LEU A 35 2.04 10.30 -2.23
C LEU A 35 2.94 9.18 -2.78
N ASN A 36 2.38 8.17 -3.45
CA ASN A 36 3.20 7.10 -4.04
C ASN A 36 4.06 7.59 -5.20
N ARG A 37 3.70 8.68 -5.88
CA ARG A 37 4.58 9.34 -6.85
C ARG A 37 5.76 10.03 -6.14
N ALA A 38 5.50 10.76 -5.07
CA ALA A 38 6.55 11.39 -4.27
C ALA A 38 7.51 10.36 -3.64
N LEU A 39 6.98 9.27 -3.10
CA LEU A 39 7.76 8.17 -2.50
C LEU A 39 8.66 7.44 -3.51
N ARG A 40 8.24 7.36 -4.78
CA ARG A 40 9.04 6.78 -5.88
C ARG A 40 10.08 7.74 -6.45
N CYS A 41 9.97 9.05 -6.16
CA CYS A 41 10.92 10.04 -6.65
C CYS A 41 12.21 9.99 -5.82
N GLU A 42 13.36 10.07 -6.48
CA GLU A 42 14.66 10.13 -5.82
C GLU A 42 14.90 11.47 -5.09
N ASN A 43 14.06 12.49 -5.33
CA ASN A 43 14.13 13.78 -4.66
C ASN A 43 13.64 13.70 -3.21
N ARG A 44 14.56 13.41 -2.29
CA ARG A 44 14.28 13.35 -0.84
C ARG A 44 13.79 14.66 -0.23
N GLN A 45 14.10 15.82 -0.84
CA GLN A 45 13.61 17.11 -0.35
C GLN A 45 12.12 17.27 -0.58
N ALA A 46 11.61 16.79 -1.72
CA ALA A 46 10.18 16.80 -2.04
C ALA A 46 9.36 15.91 -1.08
N LEU A 47 10.00 14.97 -0.38
CA LEU A 47 9.31 14.09 0.57
C LEU A 47 9.09 14.75 1.94
N LYS A 48 9.85 15.78 2.31
CA LYS A 48 9.78 16.40 3.64
C LYS A 48 8.38 16.93 3.99
N VAL A 49 7.67 17.47 2.99
CA VAL A 49 6.28 17.96 3.17
C VAL A 49 5.32 16.83 3.58
N TRP A 50 5.64 15.59 3.25
CA TRP A 50 4.82 14.42 3.57
C TRP A 50 5.15 13.78 4.91
N PHE A 51 6.26 14.16 5.57
CA PHE A 51 6.68 13.51 6.82
C PHE A 51 5.62 13.54 7.94
N PRO A 52 4.92 14.67 8.20
CA PRO A 52 3.87 14.68 9.21
C PRO A 52 2.73 13.70 8.89
N TYR A 53 2.30 13.68 7.63
CA TYR A 53 1.27 12.75 7.16
C TYR A 53 1.73 11.30 7.26
N LEU A 54 2.94 10.99 6.76
CA LEU A 54 3.51 9.64 6.80
C LEU A 54 3.64 9.14 8.23
N LYS A 55 4.08 9.98 9.17
CA LYS A 55 4.15 9.62 10.58
C LYS A 55 2.76 9.29 11.16
N LEU A 56 1.76 10.13 10.88
CA LEU A 56 0.39 9.89 11.35
C LEU A 56 -0.19 8.60 10.77
N PHE A 57 -0.01 8.40 9.47
CA PHE A 57 -0.50 7.23 8.73
C PHE A 57 0.19 5.94 9.20
N ASP A 58 1.52 5.94 9.33
CA ASP A 58 2.30 4.80 9.84
C ASP A 58 1.86 4.42 11.27
N THR A 59 1.71 5.43 12.14
CA THR A 59 1.22 5.22 13.51
C THR A 59 -0.20 4.64 13.53
N ALA A 60 -1.07 5.04 12.59
CA ALA A 60 -2.42 4.49 12.49
C ALA A 60 -2.40 3.02 12.05
N LEU A 61 -1.51 2.66 11.12
CA LEU A 61 -1.35 1.28 10.65
C LEU A 61 -0.80 0.37 11.75
N ASP A 62 0.10 0.85 12.60
CA ASP A 62 0.65 0.08 13.73
C ASP A 62 -0.40 -0.31 14.78
N ILE A 63 -1.52 0.41 14.86
CA ILE A 63 -2.63 0.13 15.79
C ILE A 63 -3.56 -0.96 15.22
N LEU A 64 -3.66 -1.06 13.90
CA LEU A 64 -4.58 -1.99 13.25
C LEU A 64 -4.11 -3.45 13.40
N PRO A 65 -5.05 -4.41 13.48
CA PRO A 65 -4.71 -5.81 13.65
C PRO A 65 -3.91 -6.32 12.44
N THR A 66 -2.86 -7.09 12.71
CA THR A 66 -2.14 -7.81 11.66
C THR A 66 -2.93 -9.04 11.24
N VAL A 67 -3.25 -9.12 9.95
CA VAL A 67 -3.88 -10.30 9.35
C VAL A 67 -2.81 -11.10 8.61
N LYS A 68 -2.76 -12.40 8.84
CA LYS A 68 -1.94 -13.35 8.07
C LYS A 68 -2.83 -13.98 7.01
N GLU A 69 -2.87 -13.37 5.85
CA GLU A 69 -3.62 -13.89 4.71
C GLU A 69 -2.84 -13.70 3.41
N VAL A 70 -3.25 -14.46 2.39
CA VAL A 70 -2.76 -14.25 1.03
C VAL A 70 -3.48 -13.04 0.46
N VAL A 71 -2.69 -12.04 0.06
CA VAL A 71 -3.20 -10.87 -0.62
C VAL A 71 -2.59 -10.76 -2.00
N TRP A 72 -3.33 -10.07 -2.86
CA TRP A 72 -3.00 -9.86 -4.25
C TRP A 72 -2.73 -8.39 -4.50
N ARG A 73 -1.72 -8.12 -5.32
CA ARG A 73 -1.41 -6.77 -5.80
C ARG A 73 -1.32 -6.77 -7.31
N GLY A 74 -2.10 -5.90 -7.94
CA GLY A 74 -1.99 -5.64 -9.37
C GLY A 74 -1.10 -4.44 -9.64
N VAL A 75 -0.18 -4.57 -10.59
CA VAL A 75 0.56 -3.46 -11.17
C VAL A 75 0.21 -3.39 -12.66
N PRO A 76 -0.29 -2.25 -13.17
CA PRO A 76 -0.69 -2.11 -14.58
C PRO A 76 0.51 -1.87 -15.51
N LEU A 77 1.60 -2.63 -15.29
CA LEU A 77 2.83 -2.66 -16.06
C LEU A 77 3.38 -4.09 -16.00
N ASN A 78 4.01 -4.56 -17.09
CA ASN A 78 4.76 -5.81 -17.07
C ASN A 78 6.15 -5.58 -16.44
N ILE A 79 6.26 -5.83 -15.14
CA ILE A 79 7.50 -5.70 -14.36
C ILE A 79 7.97 -7.04 -13.78
N GLY A 80 7.22 -8.13 -14.00
CA GLY A 80 7.55 -9.45 -13.46
C GLY A 80 8.95 -9.93 -13.85
N MET A 81 9.41 -9.58 -15.06
CA MET A 81 10.73 -9.95 -15.57
C MET A 81 11.90 -9.23 -14.87
N ASN A 82 11.63 -8.16 -14.12
CA ASN A 82 12.67 -7.42 -13.40
C ASN A 82 13.02 -8.05 -12.04
N PHE A 83 12.33 -9.13 -11.66
CA PHE A 83 12.54 -9.83 -10.41
C PHE A 83 13.28 -11.13 -10.65
N THR A 84 14.40 -11.31 -9.94
CA THR A 84 15.14 -12.56 -9.91
C THR A 84 14.76 -13.38 -8.67
N LYS A 85 14.84 -14.71 -8.78
CA LYS A 85 14.56 -15.59 -7.64
C LYS A 85 15.53 -15.29 -6.50
N ASN A 86 15.03 -15.30 -5.26
CA ASN A 86 15.76 -14.96 -4.03
C ASN A 86 16.27 -13.51 -3.94
N GLN A 87 15.73 -12.60 -4.76
CA GLN A 87 16.04 -11.18 -4.66
C GLN A 87 15.24 -10.50 -3.55
N ILE A 88 15.92 -9.71 -2.73
CA ILE A 88 15.27 -8.80 -1.78
C ILE A 88 14.89 -7.50 -2.50
N VAL A 89 13.61 -7.16 -2.46
CA VAL A 89 13.07 -5.96 -3.09
C VAL A 89 12.51 -5.03 -2.03
N THR A 90 12.98 -3.79 -2.00
CA THR A 90 12.40 -2.74 -1.17
C THR A 90 11.42 -1.91 -1.99
N TRP A 91 10.15 -1.92 -1.58
CA TRP A 91 9.12 -1.08 -2.18
C TRP A 91 9.01 0.23 -1.40
N TRP A 92 9.48 1.33 -2.00
CA TRP A 92 9.46 2.64 -1.36
C TRP A 92 8.05 3.26 -1.22
N SER A 93 7.10 2.79 -2.03
CA SER A 93 5.70 3.24 -1.99
C SER A 93 4.87 2.41 -1.01
N VAL A 94 3.79 3.01 -0.50
CA VAL A 94 2.74 2.25 0.19
C VAL A 94 2.00 1.39 -0.84
N ASN A 95 1.81 0.12 -0.50
CA ASN A 95 1.32 -0.90 -1.44
C ASN A 95 -0.11 -1.32 -1.07
N SER A 96 -1.06 -0.89 -1.88
CA SER A 96 -2.44 -1.37 -1.77
C SER A 96 -2.55 -2.81 -2.26
N CYS A 97 -3.20 -3.66 -1.46
CA CYS A 97 -3.43 -5.07 -1.76
C CYS A 97 -4.88 -5.44 -1.47
N SER A 98 -5.37 -6.54 -2.02
CA SER A 98 -6.68 -7.10 -1.72
C SER A 98 -6.61 -8.62 -1.59
N SER A 99 -7.34 -9.20 -0.63
CA SER A 99 -7.54 -10.65 -0.57
C SER A 99 -8.40 -11.17 -1.73
N SER A 100 -9.10 -10.30 -2.46
CA SER A 100 -9.89 -10.65 -3.63
C SER A 100 -9.13 -10.38 -4.94
N VAL A 101 -8.83 -11.45 -5.67
CA VAL A 101 -8.25 -11.36 -7.03
C VAL A 101 -9.15 -10.56 -7.97
N ASN A 102 -10.48 -10.67 -7.82
CA ASN A 102 -11.42 -9.98 -8.69
C ASN A 102 -11.33 -8.46 -8.54
N VAL A 103 -11.19 -7.96 -7.30
CA VAL A 103 -10.97 -6.53 -7.03
C VAL A 103 -9.70 -6.03 -7.73
N ILE A 104 -8.64 -6.85 -7.74
CA ILE A 104 -7.40 -6.51 -8.44
C ILE A 104 -7.57 -6.53 -9.96
N LYS A 105 -8.30 -7.50 -10.51
CA LYS A 105 -8.60 -7.56 -11.95
C LYS A 105 -9.41 -6.33 -12.39
N ASP A 106 -10.41 -5.92 -11.61
CA ASP A 106 -11.21 -4.73 -11.87
C ASP A 106 -10.35 -3.46 -11.85
N LEU A 107 -9.42 -3.35 -10.89
CA LEU A 107 -8.46 -2.24 -10.79
C LEU A 107 -7.50 -2.19 -11.99
N LEU A 108 -7.05 -3.34 -12.49
CA LEU A 108 -6.18 -3.43 -13.66
C LEU A 108 -6.93 -3.15 -14.97
N GLY A 109 -8.24 -3.41 -14.99
CA GLY A 109 -9.09 -3.29 -16.17
C GLY A 109 -8.61 -4.18 -17.32
N ASN A 110 -8.79 -3.72 -18.56
CA ASN A 110 -8.44 -4.46 -19.78
C ASN A 110 -6.97 -4.32 -20.21
N LYS A 111 -6.06 -3.96 -19.28
CA LYS A 111 -4.65 -3.77 -19.63
C LYS A 111 -3.97 -5.12 -19.89
N LYS A 112 -3.51 -5.31 -21.12
CA LYS A 112 -2.88 -6.56 -21.57
C LYS A 112 -1.51 -6.81 -20.91
N ASP A 113 -0.80 -5.74 -20.57
CA ASP A 113 0.52 -5.81 -19.94
C ASP A 113 0.44 -5.41 -18.46
N SER A 114 0.08 -6.38 -17.61
CA SER A 114 0.02 -6.20 -16.16
C SER A 114 0.76 -7.32 -15.43
N THR A 115 1.22 -7.04 -14.22
CA THR A 115 1.85 -8.01 -13.33
C THR A 115 0.99 -8.16 -12.08
N LEU A 116 0.66 -9.40 -11.73
CA LEU A 116 -0.02 -9.77 -10.51
C LEU A 116 0.99 -10.37 -9.53
N PHE A 117 1.06 -9.81 -8.33
CA PHE A 117 1.84 -10.36 -7.24
C PHE A 117 0.92 -11.07 -6.26
N GLN A 118 1.29 -12.30 -5.90
CA GLN A 118 0.77 -12.98 -4.73
C GLN A 118 1.73 -12.70 -3.58
N LEU A 119 1.21 -12.21 -2.46
CA LEU A 119 1.99 -11.88 -1.27
C LEU A 119 1.40 -12.61 -0.07
N GLU A 120 2.25 -13.32 0.67
CA GLU A 120 1.90 -13.81 2.00
C GLU A 120 2.19 -12.69 3.00
N GLN A 121 1.14 -12.05 3.52
CA GLN A 121 1.35 -10.91 4.40
C GLN A 121 1.71 -11.33 5.81
N VAL A 122 2.86 -10.82 6.27
CA VAL A 122 3.23 -10.76 7.68
C VAL A 122 3.67 -9.34 7.98
N PHE A 123 2.77 -8.47 8.45
CA PHE A 123 3.22 -7.24 9.11
C PHE A 123 4.00 -7.65 10.36
N HIS A 124 5.28 -7.33 10.38
CA HIS A 124 6.07 -7.27 11.59
C HIS A 124 6.84 -5.97 11.47
N CYS A 125 6.85 -5.21 12.55
CA CYS A 125 7.63 -4.00 12.72
C CYS A 125 9.13 -4.33 12.66
N ASP A 126 9.60 -4.73 11.50
CA ASP A 126 11.01 -4.81 11.19
C ASP A 126 11.21 -4.51 9.70
N LYS A 127 12.04 -3.51 9.42
CA LYS A 127 12.13 -2.78 8.13
C LYS A 127 12.81 -3.58 7.01
N HIS A 128 12.78 -4.91 7.10
CA HIS A 128 13.35 -5.82 6.12
C HIS A 128 12.46 -7.06 6.02
N LYS A 129 11.57 -7.12 5.02
CA LYS A 129 10.84 -8.37 4.73
C LYS A 129 10.98 -8.82 3.30
N GLN A 130 11.61 -9.97 3.22
CA GLN A 130 11.85 -10.83 2.08
C GLN A 130 10.51 -11.30 1.51
N VAL A 131 10.40 -11.30 0.19
CA VAL A 131 9.34 -12.02 -0.52
C VAL A 131 10.05 -13.16 -1.25
N GLU A 132 9.86 -14.39 -0.76
CA GLU A 132 10.25 -15.58 -1.50
C GLU A 132 9.17 -15.87 -2.54
N ALA A 133 9.54 -15.77 -3.82
CA ALA A 133 8.69 -16.23 -4.92
C ALA A 133 8.98 -17.73 -5.17
N SER A 134 7.93 -18.55 -5.02
CA SER A 134 7.93 -19.96 -5.42
C SER A 134 7.89 -20.10 -6.94
#